data_AF-A0AAD5BHG8-F1
#
_entry.id   AF-A0AAD5BHG8-F1
#
_cell.length_a   1.000
_cell.length_b   1.000
_cell.length_c   1.000
_cell.angle_alpha   90.00
_cell.angle_beta   90.00
_cell.angle_gamma   90.00
#
_symmetry.space_group_name_H-M   'P 1'
#
loop_
_entity.id
_entity.type
_entity.pdbx_description
1 polymer ?
#
loop_
_entity_poly.entity_id
_entity_poly.type
_entity_poly.pdbx_seq_one_letter_code
_entity_poly.pdbx_strand_id
1 'polypeptide(L)'
;QKITITNDKGRLSKEDIERMVNEAEKYKEDDEKEAARVQAKNQLESYAYSLKNTINDGELKDKISAEDKEKLSKAVDETVTWLDGSHSASTEEYTDKQKELESIANPIISGAYGGAAGGAPGAGAGGFPGGAPGGGAAPGAGGDAGGPTVEEVD
;
A
#
# COMPACT_ATOMS: atom_id res chain seq x y z
N GLN A 1 -17.62 5.41 -32.18
CA GLN A 1 -17.01 6.68 -32.63
C GLN A 1 -15.54 6.64 -32.24
N LYS A 2 -14.62 7.04 -33.13
CA LYS A 2 -13.17 7.04 -32.88
C LYS A 2 -12.75 8.47 -32.52
N ILE A 3 -12.27 8.69 -31.30
CA ILE A 3 -11.63 9.95 -30.91
C ILE A 3 -10.15 9.82 -31.29
N THR A 4 -9.69 10.63 -32.24
CA THR A 4 -8.28 10.72 -32.62
C THR A 4 -7.75 12.06 -32.15
N ILE A 5 -6.78 12.07 -31.24
CA ILE A 5 -6.10 13.29 -30.78
C ILE A 5 -4.91 13.55 -31.72
N THR A 6 -4.94 14.62 -32.50
CA THR A 6 -3.81 15.08 -33.33
C THR A 6 -2.99 16.13 -32.58
N ASN A 7 -1.67 15.97 -32.57
CA ASN A 7 -0.75 16.96 -32.00
C ASN A 7 -0.38 17.98 -33.08
N ASP A 8 -1.07 19.12 -33.10
CA ASP A 8 -0.78 20.20 -34.05
C ASP A 8 0.41 21.03 -33.59
N LYS A 9 1.49 21.08 -34.40
CA LYS A 9 2.66 21.94 -34.16
C LYS A 9 2.20 23.40 -34.06
N GLY A 10 2.54 24.07 -32.96
CA GLY A 10 2.19 25.48 -32.72
C GLY A 10 0.84 25.71 -32.03
N ARG A 11 0.19 24.67 -31.48
CA ARG A 11 -1.03 24.81 -30.66
C ARG A 11 -0.85 25.71 -29.44
N LEU A 12 0.39 25.89 -28.98
CA LEU A 12 0.79 26.82 -27.93
C LEU A 12 1.89 27.73 -28.48
N SER A 13 1.82 29.02 -28.16
CA SER A 13 2.91 29.97 -28.43
C SER A 13 4.11 29.68 -27.51
N LYS A 14 5.29 30.22 -27.83
CA LYS A 14 6.46 30.07 -26.95
C LYS A 14 6.22 30.75 -25.61
N GLU A 15 5.59 31.92 -25.63
CA GLU A 15 5.21 32.69 -24.46
C GLU A 15 4.19 31.90 -23.59
N ASP A 16 3.24 31.19 -24.20
CA ASP A 16 2.32 30.32 -23.46
C ASP A 16 3.04 29.11 -22.85
N ILE A 17 4.01 28.51 -23.57
CA ILE A 17 4.81 27.40 -23.03
C ILE A 17 5.62 27.87 -21.82
N GLU A 18 6.31 29.00 -21.91
CA GLU A 18 7.09 29.57 -20.81
C GLU A 18 6.21 29.92 -19.61
N ARG A 19 5.03 30.50 -19.86
CA ARG A 19 4.04 30.76 -18.80
C ARG A 19 3.58 29.47 -18.13
N MET A 20 3.25 28.43 -18.90
CA MET A 20 2.84 27.13 -18.35
C MET A 20 3.93 26.45 -17.51
N VAL A 21 5.20 26.56 -17.91
CA VAL A 21 6.33 26.01 -17.14
C VAL A 21 6.47 26.75 -15.81
N ASN A 22 6.44 28.09 -15.83
CA ASN A 22 6.54 28.90 -14.61
C ASN A 22 5.34 28.66 -13.66
N GLU A 23 4.12 28.53 -14.21
CA GLU A 23 2.93 28.17 -13.43
C GLU A 23 3.08 26.77 -12.82
N ALA A 24 3.55 25.77 -13.58
CA ALA A 24 3.76 24.42 -13.06
C ALA A 24 4.79 24.38 -11.91
N GLU A 25 5.91 25.10 -12.04
CA GLU A 25 6.91 25.19 -10.97
C GLU A 25 6.35 25.87 -9.72
N LYS A 26 5.54 26.91 -9.89
CA LYS A 26 4.91 27.64 -8.79
C LYS A 26 3.93 26.78 -7.99
N TYR A 27 3.14 25.95 -8.67
CA TYR A 27 2.10 25.14 -8.02
C TYR A 27 2.58 23.74 -7.61
N LYS A 28 3.77 23.33 -8.02
CA LYS A 28 4.33 22.00 -7.74
C LYS A 28 4.20 21.57 -6.28
N GLU A 29 4.59 22.42 -5.32
CA GLU A 29 4.55 22.06 -3.91
C GLU A 29 3.12 21.91 -3.37
N ASP A 30 2.18 22.72 -3.87
CA ASP A 30 0.78 22.65 -3.45
C ASP A 30 0.10 21.42 -4.06
N ASP A 31 0.40 21.11 -5.33
CA ASP A 31 -0.04 19.87 -5.99
C ASP A 31 0.51 18.62 -5.28
N GLU A 32 1.77 18.65 -4.85
CA GLU A 32 2.39 17.55 -4.07
C GLU A 32 1.70 17.36 -2.70
N LYS A 33 1.36 18.46 -2.00
CA LYS A 33 0.63 18.38 -0.73
C LYS A 33 -0.77 17.82 -0.91
N GLU A 34 -1.51 18.29 -1.91
CA GLU A 34 -2.85 17.77 -2.21
C GLU A 34 -2.81 16.30 -2.63
N ALA A 35 -1.82 15.91 -3.45
CA ALA A 35 -1.61 14.53 -3.83
C ALA A 35 -1.34 13.64 -2.59
N ALA A 36 -0.46 14.09 -1.67
CA ALA A 36 -0.18 13.37 -0.44
C ALA A 36 -1.42 13.23 0.46
N ARG A 37 -2.23 14.29 0.56
CA ARG A 37 -3.48 14.29 1.33
C ARG A 37 -4.48 13.28 0.78
N VAL A 38 -4.69 13.28 -0.54
CA VAL A 38 -5.58 12.32 -1.22
C VAL A 38 -5.06 10.90 -1.08
N GLN A 39 -3.75 10.69 -1.19
CA GLN A 39 -3.14 9.39 -0.99
C GLN A 39 -3.37 8.87 0.43
N ALA A 40 -3.16 9.69 1.47
CA ALA A 40 -3.39 9.31 2.86
C ALA A 40 -4.86 8.95 3.12
N LYS A 41 -5.81 9.73 2.57
CA LYS A 41 -7.24 9.41 2.62
C LYS A 41 -7.52 8.04 2.00
N ASN A 42 -7.03 7.80 0.78
CA ASN A 42 -7.28 6.55 0.05
C ASN A 42 -6.65 5.34 0.77
N GLN A 43 -5.49 5.52 1.41
CA GLN A 43 -4.86 4.49 2.23
C GLN A 43 -5.73 4.11 3.42
N LEU A 44 -6.20 5.10 4.19
CA LEU A 44 -7.08 4.87 5.34
C LEU A 44 -8.40 4.19 4.92
N GLU A 45 -9.03 4.69 3.86
CA GLU A 45 -10.27 4.13 3.33
C GLU A 45 -10.09 2.68 2.88
N SER A 46 -9.04 2.41 2.08
CA SER A 46 -8.71 1.06 1.63
C SER A 46 -8.44 0.12 2.80
N TYR A 47 -7.73 0.60 3.83
CA TYR A 47 -7.42 -0.19 5.02
C TYR A 47 -8.67 -0.52 5.83
N ALA A 48 -9.54 0.46 6.07
CA ALA A 48 -10.80 0.25 6.79
C ALA A 48 -11.71 -0.78 6.09
N TYR A 49 -11.86 -0.68 4.76
CA TYR A 49 -12.64 -1.64 4.00
C TYR A 49 -12.00 -3.03 3.93
N SER A 50 -10.67 -3.11 3.81
CA SER A 50 -9.93 -4.38 3.87
C SER A 50 -10.17 -5.09 5.20
N LEU A 51 -10.08 -4.35 6.32
CA LEU A 51 -10.38 -4.89 7.65
C LEU A 51 -11.84 -5.35 7.76
N LYS A 52 -12.80 -4.54 7.30
CA LYS A 52 -14.22 -4.89 7.29
C LYS A 52 -14.49 -6.20 6.56
N ASN A 53 -13.87 -6.39 5.40
CA ASN A 53 -14.01 -7.63 4.63
C ASN A 53 -13.36 -8.81 5.37
N THR A 54 -12.17 -8.61 5.93
CA THR A 54 -11.41 -9.66 6.60
C THR A 54 -12.13 -10.24 7.83
N ILE A 55 -12.83 -9.40 8.60
CA ILE A 55 -13.56 -9.83 9.82
C ILE A 55 -14.96 -10.41 9.55
N ASN A 56 -15.56 -10.06 8.41
CA ASN A 56 -16.91 -10.49 8.06
C ASN A 56 -16.93 -11.72 7.16
N ASP A 57 -16.01 -11.77 6.20
CA ASP A 57 -16.00 -12.76 5.12
C ASP A 57 -14.62 -13.38 4.85
N GLY A 58 -13.60 -12.97 5.61
CA GLY A 58 -12.21 -13.44 5.45
C GLY A 58 -11.73 -14.40 6.54
N GLU A 59 -10.41 -14.62 6.54
CA GLU A 59 -9.74 -15.62 7.41
C GLU A 59 -9.90 -15.36 8.91
N LEU A 60 -10.20 -14.13 9.31
CA LEU A 60 -10.33 -13.76 10.72
C LEU A 60 -11.73 -14.05 11.27
N LYS A 61 -12.74 -14.20 10.41
CA LYS A 61 -14.14 -14.41 10.81
C LYS A 61 -14.32 -15.51 11.86
N ASP A 62 -13.62 -16.63 11.67
CA ASP A 62 -13.71 -17.81 12.54
C ASP A 62 -12.52 -17.94 13.51
N LYS A 63 -11.55 -17.02 13.46
CA LYS A 63 -10.31 -17.05 14.27
C LYS A 63 -10.26 -16.02 15.40
N ILE A 64 -11.18 -15.05 15.41
CA ILE A 64 -11.26 -14.01 16.44
C ILE A 64 -12.46 -14.23 17.35
N SER A 65 -12.36 -13.74 18.60
CA SER A 65 -13.48 -13.77 19.54
C SER A 65 -14.62 -12.84 19.08
N ALA A 66 -15.84 -13.09 19.56
CA ALA A 66 -16.97 -12.20 19.29
C ALA A 66 -16.73 -10.78 19.81
N GLU A 67 -16.06 -10.66 20.96
CA GLU A 67 -15.69 -9.37 21.56
C GLU A 67 -14.69 -8.60 20.69
N ASP A 68 -13.62 -9.27 20.23
CA ASP A 68 -12.64 -8.66 19.33
C ASP A 68 -13.26 -8.28 17.98
N LYS A 69 -14.16 -9.12 17.46
CA LYS A 69 -14.91 -8.82 16.24
C LYS A 69 -15.76 -7.57 16.39
N GLU A 70 -16.49 -7.45 17.49
CA GLU A 70 -17.32 -6.27 17.76
C GLU A 70 -16.45 -5.01 17.91
N LYS A 71 -15.36 -5.10 18.68
CA LYS A 71 -14.42 -4.00 18.87
C LYS A 71 -13.81 -3.50 17.55
N LEU A 72 -13.36 -4.43 16.70
CA LEU A 72 -12.77 -4.09 15.40
C LEU A 72 -13.82 -3.56 14.41
N SER A 73 -15.01 -4.16 14.37
CA SER A 73 -16.12 -3.68 13.53
C SER A 73 -16.51 -2.24 13.90
N LYS A 74 -16.63 -1.96 15.19
CA LYS A 74 -16.94 -0.62 15.70
C LYS A 74 -15.84 0.40 15.32
N ALA A 75 -14.57 0.06 15.52
CA ALA A 75 -13.45 0.93 15.15
C ALA A 75 -13.42 1.23 13.64
N VAL A 76 -13.71 0.24 12.81
CA VAL A 76 -13.83 0.41 11.35
C VAL A 76 -15.01 1.32 11.00
N ASP A 77 -16.20 1.08 11.55
CA ASP A 77 -17.39 1.88 11.25
C ASP A 77 -17.24 3.34 11.75
N GLU A 78 -16.61 3.56 12.90
CA GLU A 78 -16.24 4.90 13.38
C GLU A 78 -15.26 5.60 12.43
N THR A 79 -14.28 4.86 11.90
CA THR A 79 -13.31 5.40 10.93
C THR A 79 -13.98 5.77 9.60
N VAL A 80 -14.87 4.92 9.08
CA VAL A 80 -15.65 5.19 7.86
C VAL A 80 -16.55 6.41 8.07
N THR A 81 -17.26 6.48 9.19
CA THR A 81 -18.10 7.65 9.52
C THR A 81 -17.28 8.93 9.60
N TRP A 82 -16.07 8.86 10.16
CA TRP A 82 -15.16 9.99 10.21
C TRP A 82 -14.66 10.39 8.81
N LEU A 83 -14.33 9.43 7.93
CA LEU A 83 -13.93 9.69 6.53
C LEU A 83 -15.02 10.41 5.73
N ASP A 84 -16.30 10.07 5.97
CA ASP A 84 -17.46 10.70 5.34
C ASP A 84 -17.62 12.18 5.75
N GLY A 85 -17.26 12.52 6.98
CA GLY A 85 -17.32 13.90 7.50
C GLY A 85 -16.07 14.74 7.24
N SER A 86 -14.92 14.09 7.00
CA SER A 86 -13.60 14.72 7.08
C SER A 86 -12.90 14.86 5.72
N HIS A 87 -13.64 15.07 4.63
CA HIS A 87 -13.09 15.09 3.25
C HIS A 87 -11.94 16.09 3.01
N SER A 88 -11.85 17.16 3.80
CA SER A 88 -10.82 18.18 3.75
C SER A 88 -9.81 18.11 4.91
N ALA A 89 -9.76 16.98 5.64
CA ALA A 89 -8.75 16.77 6.66
C ALA A 89 -7.34 16.76 6.05
N SER A 90 -6.37 17.13 6.87
CA SER A 90 -4.95 17.13 6.54
C SER A 90 -4.38 15.72 6.41
N THR A 91 -3.23 15.60 5.75
CA THR A 91 -2.46 14.35 5.65
C THR A 91 -2.16 13.76 7.03
N GLU A 92 -1.84 14.61 8.01
CA GLU A 92 -1.54 14.20 9.39
C GLU A 92 -2.77 13.59 10.06
N GLU A 93 -3.93 14.23 9.95
CA GLU A 93 -5.18 13.72 10.52
C GLU A 93 -5.57 12.35 9.94
N TYR A 94 -5.46 12.16 8.62
CA TYR A 94 -5.69 10.85 8.00
C TYR A 94 -4.70 9.79 8.52
N THR A 95 -3.43 10.17 8.64
CA THR A 95 -2.36 9.27 9.13
C THR A 95 -2.59 8.89 10.59
N ASP A 96 -2.98 9.85 11.44
CA ASP A 96 -3.24 9.59 12.85
C ASP A 96 -4.49 8.73 13.04
N LYS A 97 -5.54 8.98 12.25
CA LYS A 97 -6.72 8.11 12.25
C LYS A 97 -6.39 6.69 11.80
N GLN A 98 -5.47 6.52 10.85
CA GLN A 98 -4.96 5.22 10.46
C GLN A 98 -4.24 4.53 11.63
N LYS A 99 -3.34 5.22 12.33
CA LYS A 99 -2.62 4.66 13.50
C LYS A 99 -3.59 4.25 14.61
N GLU A 100 -4.64 5.04 14.85
CA GLU A 100 -5.69 4.68 15.82
C GLU A 100 -6.33 3.34 15.45
N LEU A 101 -6.74 3.18 14.20
CA LEU A 101 -7.34 1.93 13.71
C LEU A 101 -6.36 0.75 13.77
N GLU A 102 -5.11 0.96 13.36
CA GLU A 102 -4.02 -0.03 13.44
C GLU A 102 -3.74 -0.47 14.88
N SER A 103 -3.77 0.45 15.85
CA SER A 103 -3.53 0.14 17.27
C SER A 103 -4.55 -0.85 17.83
N ILE A 104 -5.76 -0.87 17.27
CA ILE A 104 -6.84 -1.80 17.63
C ILE A 104 -6.74 -3.08 16.79
N ALA A 105 -6.51 -2.95 15.50
CA ALA A 105 -6.48 -4.08 14.56
C ALA A 105 -5.27 -5.00 14.78
N ASN A 106 -4.06 -4.44 14.91
CA ASN A 106 -2.81 -5.19 15.02
C ASN A 106 -2.80 -6.25 16.13
N PRO A 107 -3.19 -5.96 17.39
CA PRO A 107 -3.20 -7.00 18.43
C PRO A 107 -4.24 -8.10 18.16
N ILE A 108 -5.40 -7.76 17.59
CA ILE A 108 -6.47 -8.73 17.27
C ILE A 108 -6.03 -9.66 16.15
N ILE A 109 -5.50 -9.09 15.06
CA ILE A 109 -4.97 -9.83 13.91
C ILE A 109 -3.81 -10.73 14.37
N SER A 110 -2.86 -10.17 15.12
CA SER A 110 -1.70 -10.92 15.61
C SER A 110 -2.13 -12.07 16.54
N GLY A 111 -3.12 -11.85 17.41
CA GLY A 111 -3.68 -12.89 18.26
C GLY A 111 -4.34 -14.02 17.46
N ALA A 112 -5.08 -13.69 16.40
CA ALA A 112 -5.75 -14.65 15.54
C ALA A 112 -4.79 -15.55 14.76
N TYR A 113 -3.68 -14.99 14.26
CA TYR A 113 -2.64 -15.78 13.57
C TYR A 113 -1.67 -16.47 14.54
N GLY A 114 -1.40 -15.88 15.71
CA GLY A 114 -0.58 -16.48 16.77
C GLY A 114 -1.25 -17.67 17.47
N GLY A 115 -2.59 -17.70 17.51
CA GLY A 115 -3.37 -18.84 18.02
C GLY A 115 -3.31 -20.09 17.13
N ALA A 116 -2.92 -19.96 15.86
CA ALA A 116 -2.81 -21.08 14.93
C ALA A 116 -1.53 -21.93 15.14
N ALA A 117 -0.58 -21.48 15.96
CA ALA A 117 0.63 -22.23 16.32
C ALA A 117 0.57 -22.92 17.70
N GLY A 118 -0.59 -22.88 18.39
CA GLY A 118 -0.75 -23.36 19.77
C GLY A 118 -1.15 -24.82 19.96
N GLY A 119 -1.02 -25.67 18.94
CA GLY A 119 -1.48 -27.06 18.98
C GLY A 119 -0.38 -28.11 18.77
N ALA A 120 0.51 -28.30 19.76
CA ALA A 120 1.09 -29.60 20.17
C ALA A 120 2.29 -29.43 21.15
N PRO A 121 2.17 -29.86 22.42
CA PRO A 121 3.32 -30.24 23.23
C PRO A 121 3.63 -31.72 22.97
N GLY A 122 4.68 -32.00 22.20
CA GLY A 122 5.12 -33.35 21.87
C GLY A 122 6.64 -33.42 21.74
N ALA A 123 7.27 -33.95 22.78
CA ALA A 123 8.70 -34.14 22.97
C ALA A 123 9.45 -34.75 21.77
N GLY A 124 10.70 -34.32 21.59
CA GLY A 124 11.63 -34.96 20.66
C GLY A 124 12.97 -34.25 20.50
N ALA A 125 13.65 -33.94 21.60
CA ALA A 125 15.08 -33.62 21.56
C ALA A 125 15.86 -34.88 21.15
N GLY A 126 16.73 -34.77 20.14
CA GLY A 126 17.75 -35.81 19.91
C GLY A 126 18.34 -35.85 18.50
N GLY A 127 19.52 -35.25 18.35
CA GLY A 127 20.56 -35.82 17.48
C GLY A 127 20.91 -35.08 16.19
N PHE A 128 21.81 -34.10 16.28
CA PHE A 128 22.91 -33.97 15.30
C PHE A 128 23.87 -35.15 15.57
N PRO A 129 24.58 -35.78 14.59
CA PRO A 129 25.57 -35.02 13.83
C PRO A 129 25.94 -35.48 12.40
N GLY A 130 26.39 -34.51 11.61
CA GLY A 130 27.61 -34.67 10.80
C GLY A 130 27.46 -35.11 9.34
N GLY A 131 27.97 -34.27 8.42
CA GLY A 131 28.27 -34.69 7.05
C GLY A 131 28.36 -33.56 6.02
N ALA A 132 29.41 -32.74 6.08
CA ALA A 132 30.02 -32.16 4.87
C ALA A 132 31.24 -33.05 4.51
N PRO A 133 31.86 -33.03 3.30
CA PRO A 133 31.83 -31.99 2.27
C PRO A 133 31.85 -32.49 0.80
N GLY A 134 31.85 -31.55 -0.15
CA GLY A 134 32.20 -31.78 -1.57
C GLY A 134 31.13 -31.19 -2.49
N GLY A 135 31.38 -30.27 -3.41
CA GLY A 135 32.60 -29.91 -4.12
C GLY A 135 32.21 -29.85 -5.60
N GLY A 136 32.38 -28.69 -6.26
CA GLY A 136 32.22 -28.63 -7.73
C GLY A 136 31.70 -27.31 -8.30
N ALA A 137 32.66 -26.50 -8.76
CA ALA A 137 32.67 -25.75 -10.03
C ALA A 137 31.61 -24.66 -10.33
N ALA A 138 32.11 -23.42 -10.40
CA ALA A 138 31.69 -22.42 -11.40
C ALA A 138 32.17 -22.84 -12.80
N PRO A 139 31.49 -22.45 -13.90
CA PRO A 139 31.65 -21.14 -14.55
C PRO A 139 30.27 -20.56 -14.99
N GLY A 140 30.04 -19.34 -15.45
CA GLY A 140 30.82 -18.23 -15.99
C GLY A 140 29.91 -17.49 -17.00
N ALA A 141 30.09 -16.17 -17.11
CA ALA A 141 29.70 -15.28 -18.24
C ALA A 141 28.21 -14.92 -18.50
N GLY A 142 27.95 -13.61 -18.38
CA GLY A 142 27.53 -12.75 -19.51
C GLY A 142 26.06 -12.73 -19.90
N GLY A 143 25.42 -11.57 -19.75
CA GLY A 143 24.06 -11.33 -20.27
C GLY A 143 23.53 -9.94 -19.97
N ASP A 144 24.05 -8.97 -20.72
CA ASP A 144 23.57 -7.59 -20.85
C ASP A 144 22.05 -7.56 -21.15
N ALA A 145 21.25 -6.91 -20.30
CA ALA A 145 19.82 -6.71 -20.50
C ALA A 145 19.55 -5.23 -20.74
N GLY A 146 19.36 -4.90 -22.02
CA GLY A 146 19.20 -3.54 -22.54
C GLY A 146 17.99 -2.79 -22.00
N GLY A 147 18.23 -1.52 -21.69
CA GLY A 147 17.18 -0.49 -21.60
C GLY A 147 16.83 0.06 -22.99
N PRO A 148 15.63 0.65 -23.17
CA PRO A 148 15.18 1.14 -24.46
C PRO A 148 15.92 2.43 -24.88
N THR A 149 16.46 2.44 -26.10
CA THR A 149 17.04 3.62 -26.77
C THR A 149 15.95 4.38 -27.53
N VAL A 150 15.91 5.70 -27.34
CA VAL A 150 15.06 6.63 -28.11
C VAL A 150 15.76 6.95 -29.43
N GLU A 151 15.17 6.57 -30.56
CA GLU A 151 15.61 7.02 -31.89
C GLU A 151 15.01 8.40 -32.18
N GLU A 152 15.89 9.39 -32.36
CA GLU A 152 15.56 10.67 -32.99
C GLU A 152 15.38 10.42 -34.51
N VAL A 153 14.25 10.86 -35.06
CA VAL A 153 14.00 10.87 -36.51
C VAL A 153 14.24 12.29 -37.01
N ASP A 154 15.15 12.44 -37.98
CA ASP A 154 15.48 13.66 -38.74
C ASP A 154 14.23 14.48 -39.17
#